data_AF-A0A6M0RB23-F1
#
_entry.id   AF-A0A6M0RB23-F1
#
_cell.length_a   1.000
_cell.length_b   1.000
_cell.length_c   1.000
_cell.angle_alpha   90.00
_cell.angle_beta   90.00
_cell.angle_gamma   90.00
#
_symmetry.space_group_name_H-M   'P 1'
#
loop_
_entity.id
_entity.type
_entity.pdbx_description
1 polymer ?
#
loop_
_entity_poly.entity_id
_entity_poly.type
_entity_poly.pdbx_seq_one_letter_code
_entity_poly.pdbx_strand_id
1 'polypeptide(L)'
;MKKTLDKLGIDNKKTVIFYSNVFKSPGADGGAVWQLKMAGLNNVKLMAGGLTYWKKLGYEVTDKTTKPIATSAVEVKDYDLTNSPNKDYVYKNLGKKVIIDVRTKGEFKGSQKVGEPRGGHIKGAVNLVWTELLNKDGTPKSADKINKIMGNLGVKPEDEFVVY
;
A
#
# COMPACT_ATOMS: atom_id res chain seq x y z
N MET A 1 9.24 -3.50 15.96
CA MET A 1 9.65 -3.69 14.56
C MET A 1 11.07 -4.22 14.41
N LYS A 2 12.11 -3.52 14.90
CA LYS A 2 13.54 -3.94 14.78
C LYS A 2 13.76 -5.44 15.07
N LYS A 3 13.33 -5.93 16.24
CA LYS A 3 13.45 -7.35 16.65
C LYS A 3 12.83 -8.33 15.65
N THR A 4 11.75 -7.96 14.96
CA THR A 4 11.11 -8.81 13.95
C THR A 4 11.96 -8.85 12.68
N LEU A 5 12.45 -7.70 12.22
CA LEU A 5 13.30 -7.60 11.03
C LEU A 5 14.64 -8.34 11.23
N ASP A 6 15.25 -8.17 12.41
CA ASP A 6 16.46 -8.87 12.83
C ASP A 6 16.29 -10.41 12.75
N LYS A 7 15.17 -10.93 13.28
CA LYS A 7 14.84 -12.38 13.19
C LYS A 7 14.62 -12.87 11.76
N LEU A 8 14.18 -12.00 10.86
CA LEU A 8 14.02 -12.30 9.44
C LEU A 8 15.32 -12.14 8.65
N GLY A 9 16.43 -11.78 9.30
CA GLY A 9 17.72 -11.60 8.64
C GLY A 9 17.78 -10.36 7.75
N ILE A 10 16.87 -9.40 7.93
CA ILE A 10 16.83 -8.15 7.17
C ILE A 10 17.83 -7.17 7.77
N ASP A 11 18.62 -6.51 6.92
CA ASP A 11 19.50 -5.40 7.29
C ASP A 11 19.38 -4.28 6.26
N ASN A 12 19.97 -3.11 6.54
CA ASN A 12 19.85 -1.92 5.69
C ASN A 12 20.61 -2.01 4.36
N LYS A 13 21.47 -3.02 4.17
CA LYS A 13 22.21 -3.24 2.91
C LYS A 13 21.41 -4.12 1.94
N LYS A 14 20.58 -5.03 2.44
CA LYS A 14 19.75 -5.91 1.62
C LYS A 14 18.61 -5.16 0.93
N THR A 15 18.29 -5.56 -0.29
CA THR A 15 17.01 -5.22 -0.93
C THR A 15 15.94 -6.20 -0.44
N VAL A 16 14.89 -5.69 0.19
CA VAL A 16 13.76 -6.49 0.67
C VAL A 16 12.63 -6.38 -0.34
N ILE A 17 12.21 -7.52 -0.90
CA ILE A 17 11.12 -7.59 -1.87
C ILE A 17 9.88 -8.16 -1.19
N PHE A 18 8.82 -7.37 -1.14
CA PHE A 18 7.50 -7.78 -0.69
C PHE A 18 6.70 -8.28 -1.86
N TYR A 19 5.97 -9.38 -1.65
CA TYR A 19 5.04 -9.91 -2.63
C TYR A 19 3.90 -10.65 -1.93
N SER A 20 2.77 -10.73 -2.62
CA SER A 20 1.60 -11.46 -2.16
C SER A 20 0.86 -12.07 -3.34
N ASN A 21 -0.26 -12.74 -3.08
CA ASN A 21 -1.26 -12.96 -4.11
C ASN A 21 -2.13 -11.71 -4.23
N VAL A 22 -1.75 -10.81 -5.15
CA VAL A 22 -2.25 -9.42 -5.25
C VAL A 22 -3.76 -9.32 -5.05
N PHE A 23 -4.57 -10.03 -5.83
CA PHE A 23 -6.04 -9.94 -5.77
C PHE A 23 -6.69 -10.80 -4.68
N LYS A 24 -5.94 -11.67 -4.00
CA LYS A 24 -6.44 -12.48 -2.87
C LYS A 24 -6.00 -11.93 -1.50
N SER A 25 -5.26 -10.82 -1.50
CA SER A 25 -4.71 -10.15 -0.32
C SER A 25 -5.36 -8.77 -0.20
N PRO A 26 -5.58 -8.24 1.01
CA PRO A 26 -6.08 -6.88 1.20
C PRO A 26 -5.03 -5.78 0.92
N GLY A 27 -3.92 -6.09 0.23
CA GLY A 27 -2.85 -5.13 -0.05
C GLY A 27 -1.89 -4.85 1.12
N ALA A 28 -1.82 -5.77 2.10
CA ALA A 28 -0.97 -5.62 3.29
C ALA A 28 0.53 -5.49 2.99
N ASP A 29 0.99 -6.01 1.85
CA ASP A 29 2.35 -5.85 1.34
C ASP A 29 2.68 -4.39 1.01
N GLY A 30 1.75 -3.66 0.39
CA GLY A 30 1.90 -2.22 0.15
C GLY A 30 2.00 -1.42 1.45
N GLY A 31 1.15 -1.73 2.42
CA GLY A 31 1.18 -1.12 3.75
C GLY A 31 2.50 -1.40 4.49
N ALA A 32 3.02 -2.62 4.41
CA ALA A 32 4.32 -2.98 5.01
C ALA A 32 5.48 -2.18 4.37
N VAL A 33 5.49 -2.06 3.04
CA VAL A 33 6.49 -1.25 2.33
C VAL A 33 6.42 0.22 2.73
N TRP A 34 5.22 0.78 2.87
CA TRP A 34 5.03 2.16 3.33
C TRP A 34 5.54 2.36 4.75
N GLN A 35 5.15 1.49 5.70
CA GLN A 35 5.60 1.56 7.09
C GLN A 35 7.11 1.45 7.23
N LEU A 36 7.76 0.58 6.46
CA LEU A 36 9.22 0.44 6.49
C LEU A 36 9.93 1.68 5.93
N LYS A 37 9.39 2.30 4.87
CA LYS A 37 9.90 3.59 4.37
C LYS A 37 9.79 4.70 5.40
N MET A 38 8.65 4.83 6.08
CA MET A 38 8.47 5.78 7.18
C MET A 38 9.52 5.57 8.28
N ALA A 39 9.95 4.32 8.49
CA ALA A 39 10.98 3.94 9.45
C ALA A 39 12.43 4.11 8.95
N GLY A 40 12.64 4.72 7.79
CA GLY A 40 13.96 4.94 7.21
C GLY A 40 14.56 3.74 6.45
N LEU A 41 13.82 2.64 6.27
CA LEU A 41 14.25 1.53 5.42
C LEU A 41 13.88 1.82 3.97
N ASN A 42 14.81 2.38 3.21
CA ASN A 42 14.56 2.82 1.83
C ASN A 42 14.69 1.69 0.79
N ASN A 43 15.44 0.62 1.07
CA ASN A 43 15.70 -0.48 0.14
C ASN A 43 14.61 -1.57 0.18
N VAL A 44 13.35 -1.15 0.22
CA VAL A 44 12.16 -2.01 0.20
C VAL A 44 11.40 -1.80 -1.10
N LYS A 45 10.94 -2.89 -1.73
CA LYS A 45 10.23 -2.84 -3.02
C LYS A 45 9.05 -3.81 -3.03
N LEU A 46 8.09 -3.56 -3.91
CA LEU A 46 7.01 -4.50 -4.24
C LEU A 46 7.35 -5.25 -5.54
N MET A 47 7.10 -6.55 -5.56
CA MET A 47 7.16 -7.34 -6.79
C MET A 47 5.92 -7.07 -7.64
N ALA A 48 6.11 -6.45 -8.81
CA ALA A 48 5.00 -6.13 -9.71
C ALA A 48 4.25 -7.41 -10.14
N GLY A 49 2.93 -7.44 -9.95
CA GLY A 49 2.11 -8.62 -10.24
C GLY A 49 2.15 -9.74 -9.19
N GLY A 50 3.02 -9.62 -8.19
CA GLY A 50 3.13 -10.56 -7.07
C GLY A 50 3.36 -12.02 -7.50
N LEU A 51 3.02 -12.96 -6.61
CA LEU A 51 3.23 -14.39 -6.83
C LEU A 51 2.41 -14.93 -8.01
N THR A 52 1.22 -14.35 -8.25
CA THR A 52 0.33 -14.81 -9.31
C THR A 52 0.93 -14.54 -10.69
N TYR A 53 1.50 -13.35 -10.90
CA TYR A 53 2.16 -13.03 -12.17
C TYR A 53 3.48 -13.78 -12.32
N TRP A 54 4.25 -13.93 -11.24
CA TRP A 54 5.48 -14.73 -11.22
C TRP A 54 5.25 -16.15 -11.76
N LYS A 55 4.22 -16.83 -11.24
CA LYS A 55 3.82 -18.16 -11.72
C LYS A 55 3.36 -18.17 -13.18
N LYS A 56 2.63 -17.13 -13.60
CA LYS A 56 2.16 -17.00 -14.99
C LYS A 56 3.31 -16.87 -15.99
N LEU A 57 4.43 -16.26 -15.58
CA LEU A 57 5.64 -16.15 -16.39
C LEU A 57 6.47 -17.44 -16.43
N GLY A 58 6.04 -18.50 -15.74
CA GLY A 58 6.74 -19.79 -15.73
C GLY A 58 7.95 -19.84 -14.80
N TYR A 59 8.11 -18.86 -13.90
CA TYR A 59 9.20 -18.88 -12.93
C TYR A 59 8.95 -19.90 -11.83
N GLU A 60 10.05 -20.46 -11.32
CA GLU A 60 10.03 -21.50 -10.31
C GLU A 60 9.46 -21.00 -8.97
N VAL A 61 8.85 -21.92 -8.24
CA VAL A 61 8.37 -21.72 -6.87
C VAL A 61 8.75 -22.93 -6.03
N THR A 62 8.83 -22.75 -4.73
CA THR A 62 9.14 -23.82 -3.78
C THR A 62 8.15 -23.79 -2.62
N ASP A 63 7.82 -24.96 -2.09
CA ASP A 63 7.11 -25.17 -0.84
C ASP A 63 8.07 -25.49 0.33
N LYS A 64 9.37 -25.62 0.04
CA LYS A 64 10.41 -25.83 1.06
C LYS A 64 10.51 -24.61 1.96
N THR A 65 10.31 -24.81 3.25
CA THR A 65 10.49 -23.78 4.26
C THR A 65 11.97 -23.42 4.42
N THR A 66 12.28 -22.13 4.36
CA THR A 66 13.59 -21.59 4.72
C THR A 66 13.57 -21.02 6.14
N LYS A 67 14.69 -21.16 6.87
CA LYS A 67 14.91 -20.47 8.14
C LYS A 67 15.84 -19.29 7.89
N PRO A 68 15.39 -18.03 8.05
CA PRO A 68 16.26 -16.88 7.91
C PRO A 68 17.43 -16.93 8.89
N ILE A 69 18.60 -16.51 8.45
CA ILE A 69 19.75 -16.29 9.34
C ILE A 69 19.53 -14.92 9.99
N ALA A 70 19.27 -14.92 11.29
CA ALA A 70 19.02 -13.69 12.03
C ALA A 70 20.24 -12.76 11.97
N THR A 71 19.96 -11.47 12.04
CA THR A 71 20.95 -10.40 12.16
C THR A 71 20.64 -9.52 13.37
N SER A 72 21.56 -8.65 13.76
CA SER A 72 21.34 -7.58 14.74
C SER A 72 21.56 -6.19 14.14
N ALA A 73 21.87 -6.13 12.84
CA ALA A 73 22.36 -4.95 12.16
C ALA A 73 21.26 -4.05 11.59
N VAL A 74 19.97 -4.37 11.73
CA VAL A 74 18.93 -3.50 11.18
C VAL A 74 18.81 -2.22 12.01
N GLU A 75 19.04 -1.09 11.35
CA GLU A 75 18.80 0.24 11.87
C GLU A 75 17.40 0.70 11.44
N VAL A 76 16.64 1.12 12.43
CA VAL A 76 15.27 1.62 12.27
C VAL A 76 15.23 3.01 12.86
N LYS A 77 14.70 3.97 12.12
CA LYS A 77 14.48 5.34 12.58
C LYS A 77 13.08 5.48 13.18
N ASP A 78 12.89 6.58 13.91
CA ASP A 78 11.54 7.04 14.24
C ASP A 78 10.72 7.25 12.95
N TYR A 79 9.41 7.05 13.04
CA TYR A 79 8.54 7.21 11.89
C TYR A 79 8.51 8.67 11.42
N ASP A 80 8.85 8.87 10.15
CA ASP A 80 8.53 10.09 9.43
C ASP A 80 7.03 10.12 9.12
N LEU A 81 6.30 10.96 9.87
CA LEU A 81 4.86 11.14 9.75
C LEU A 81 4.46 12.26 8.78
N THR A 82 5.42 12.85 8.04
CA THR A 82 5.15 13.98 7.12
C THR A 82 4.03 13.67 6.12
N ASN A 83 3.98 12.42 5.62
CA ASN A 83 2.96 11.95 4.68
C ASN A 83 1.92 11.03 5.35
N SER A 84 1.67 11.19 6.65
CA SER A 84 0.73 10.37 7.44
C SER A 84 -0.36 11.25 8.08
N PRO A 85 -1.38 11.67 7.31
CA PRO A 85 -2.43 12.55 7.83
C PRO A 85 -3.20 11.88 8.96
N ASN A 86 -3.38 12.60 10.06
CA ASN A 86 -4.21 12.14 11.18
C ASN A 86 -5.67 12.61 11.02
N LYS A 87 -6.55 12.14 11.91
CA LYS A 87 -7.98 12.49 11.92
C LYS A 87 -8.23 14.00 11.87
N ASP A 88 -7.48 14.79 12.64
CA ASP A 88 -7.69 16.23 12.73
C ASP A 88 -7.26 16.95 11.45
N TYR A 89 -6.17 16.50 10.81
CA TYR A 89 -5.76 16.97 9.48
C TYR A 89 -6.86 16.70 8.45
N VAL A 90 -7.41 15.48 8.42
CA VAL A 90 -8.49 15.12 7.49
C VAL A 90 -9.73 15.98 7.74
N TYR A 91 -10.14 16.15 8.99
CA TYR A 91 -11.31 16.96 9.36
C TYR A 91 -11.16 18.44 8.94
N LYS A 92 -9.98 19.04 9.15
CA LYS A 92 -9.70 20.44 8.77
C LYS A 92 -9.69 20.70 7.26
N ASN A 93 -9.51 19.63 6.46
CA ASN A 93 -9.37 19.70 5.01
C ASN A 93 -10.60 19.17 4.23
N LEU A 94 -11.69 18.85 4.91
CA LEU A 94 -12.95 18.50 4.25
C LEU A 94 -13.39 19.61 3.29
N GLY A 95 -13.61 19.25 2.02
CA GLY A 95 -13.97 20.19 0.96
C GLY A 95 -12.84 21.11 0.48
N LYS A 96 -11.63 21.01 1.04
CA LYS A 96 -10.44 21.79 0.62
C LYS A 96 -9.41 20.95 -0.14
N LYS A 97 -9.34 19.66 0.15
CA LYS A 97 -8.42 18.70 -0.47
C LYS A 97 -9.21 17.50 -0.95
N VAL A 98 -8.72 16.84 -2.00
CA VAL A 98 -9.32 15.58 -2.46
C VAL A 98 -9.00 14.50 -1.43
N ILE A 99 -10.03 13.77 -1.01
CA ILE A 99 -9.92 12.62 -0.12
C ILE A 99 -10.37 11.41 -0.93
N ILE A 100 -9.50 10.42 -1.06
CA ILE A 100 -9.72 9.22 -1.87
C ILE A 100 -9.92 8.02 -0.94
N ASP A 101 -11.11 7.42 -1.00
CA ASP A 101 -11.42 6.15 -0.35
C ASP A 101 -11.10 5.00 -1.31
N VAL A 102 -10.15 4.14 -0.95
CA VAL A 102 -9.69 3.05 -1.81
C VAL A 102 -10.34 1.70 -1.55
N ARG A 103 -11.33 1.66 -0.65
CA ARG A 103 -12.11 0.46 -0.33
C ARG A 103 -13.09 0.12 -1.45
N THR A 104 -13.78 -1.02 -1.31
CA THR A 104 -14.78 -1.44 -2.29
C THR A 104 -15.95 -0.46 -2.37
N LYS A 105 -16.66 -0.46 -3.50
CA LYS A 105 -17.88 0.36 -3.68
C LYS A 105 -18.95 0.09 -2.63
N GLY A 106 -19.05 -1.16 -2.14
CA GLY A 106 -20.00 -1.54 -1.10
C GLY A 106 -19.68 -0.89 0.25
N GLU A 107 -18.40 -0.90 0.63
CA GLU A 107 -17.90 -0.24 1.85
C GLU A 107 -18.09 1.27 1.77
N PHE A 108 -17.71 1.87 0.63
CA PHE A 108 -17.88 3.31 0.39
C PHE A 108 -19.35 3.73 0.47
N LYS A 109 -20.27 2.97 -0.14
CA LYS A 109 -21.72 3.26 -0.09
C LYS A 109 -22.36 2.92 1.26
N GLY A 110 -21.65 2.16 2.11
CA GLY A 110 -22.15 1.70 3.40
C GLY A 110 -23.11 0.51 3.35
N SER A 111 -23.26 -0.13 2.18
CA SER A 111 -24.03 -1.37 2.04
C SER A 111 -23.25 -2.60 2.51
N GLN A 112 -21.94 -2.48 2.67
CA GLN A 112 -21.04 -3.50 3.22
C GLN A 112 -20.30 -2.90 4.42
N LYS A 113 -20.20 -3.67 5.51
CA LYS A 113 -19.39 -3.33 6.69
C LYS A 113 -18.34 -4.42 6.90
N VAL A 114 -17.12 -4.04 7.26
CA VAL A 114 -15.99 -4.94 7.53
C VAL A 114 -15.44 -4.70 8.94
N GLY A 115 -16.32 -4.27 9.85
CA GLY A 115 -16.00 -4.00 11.26
C GLY A 115 -16.26 -2.56 11.69
N GLU A 116 -16.62 -1.67 10.76
CA GLU A 116 -16.94 -0.28 11.08
C GLU A 116 -18.28 -0.17 11.81
N PRO A 117 -18.39 0.69 12.85
CA PRO A 117 -19.65 0.90 13.57
C PRO A 117 -20.73 1.46 12.64
N ARG A 118 -20.35 2.33 11.71
CA ARG A 118 -21.22 2.97 10.72
C ARG A 118 -20.70 2.70 9.32
N GLY A 119 -21.59 2.27 8.43
CA GLY A 119 -21.28 2.13 7.00
C GLY A 119 -21.19 3.50 6.32
N GLY A 120 -20.47 3.56 5.20
CA GLY A 120 -20.33 4.74 4.37
C GLY A 120 -18.89 5.22 4.31
N HIS A 121 -18.73 6.50 3.98
CA HIS A 121 -17.43 7.15 3.75
C HIS A 121 -17.35 8.51 4.44
N ILE A 122 -16.15 9.11 4.38
CA ILE A 122 -15.90 10.49 4.82
C ILE A 122 -16.63 11.45 3.88
N LYS A 123 -17.36 12.44 4.42
CA LYS A 123 -18.13 13.40 3.61
C LYS A 123 -17.23 14.09 2.58
N GLY A 124 -17.62 14.02 1.30
CA GLY A 124 -16.88 14.64 0.20
C GLY A 124 -15.72 13.81 -0.35
N ALA A 125 -15.46 12.61 0.20
CA ALA A 125 -14.50 11.69 -0.38
C ALA A 125 -14.98 11.13 -1.72
N VAL A 126 -14.04 10.86 -2.62
CA VAL A 126 -14.26 10.14 -3.88
C VAL A 126 -13.79 8.70 -3.73
N ASN A 127 -14.45 7.76 -4.41
CA ASN A 127 -14.05 6.35 -4.38
C ASN A 127 -13.18 6.01 -5.59
N LEU A 128 -12.01 5.43 -5.34
CA LEU A 128 -11.14 4.82 -6.33
C LEU A 128 -10.64 3.51 -5.76
N VAL A 129 -11.28 2.39 -6.11
CA VAL A 129 -10.89 1.10 -5.52
C VAL A 129 -9.43 0.83 -5.91
N TRP A 130 -8.55 0.52 -4.95
CA TRP A 130 -7.09 0.43 -5.20
C TRP A 130 -6.73 -0.47 -6.39
N THR A 131 -7.50 -1.54 -6.63
CA THR A 131 -7.32 -2.45 -7.77
C THR A 131 -7.51 -1.80 -9.15
N GLU A 132 -8.19 -0.65 -9.22
CA GLU A 132 -8.36 0.14 -10.44
C GLU A 132 -7.05 0.76 -10.91
N LEU A 133 -6.00 0.79 -10.06
CA LEU A 133 -4.64 1.20 -10.43
C LEU A 133 -3.79 0.04 -10.99
N LEU A 134 -4.33 -1.17 -11.06
CA LEU A 134 -3.62 -2.37 -11.50
C LEU A 134 -4.11 -2.89 -12.87
N ASN A 135 -3.24 -3.59 -13.57
CA ASN A 135 -3.59 -4.42 -14.72
C ASN A 135 -4.18 -5.76 -14.26
N LYS A 136 -4.77 -6.52 -15.19
CA LYS A 136 -5.38 -7.84 -14.88
C LYS A 136 -4.38 -8.86 -14.33
N ASP A 137 -3.10 -8.68 -14.59
CA ASP A 137 -2.02 -9.51 -14.06
C ASP A 137 -1.48 -9.02 -12.70
N GLY A 138 -2.07 -7.95 -12.13
CA GLY A 138 -1.67 -7.37 -10.85
C GLY A 138 -0.46 -6.43 -10.93
N THR A 139 0.10 -6.19 -12.12
CA THR A 139 1.12 -5.15 -12.29
C THR A 139 0.50 -3.76 -12.19
N PRO A 140 1.21 -2.73 -11.72
CA PRO A 140 0.72 -1.35 -11.78
C PRO A 140 0.43 -0.93 -13.22
N LYS A 141 -0.61 -0.11 -13.43
CA LYS A 141 -0.79 0.61 -14.69
C LYS A 141 0.40 1.55 -14.93
N SER A 142 0.61 1.95 -16.19
CA SER A 142 1.62 2.96 -16.52
C SER A 142 1.34 4.28 -15.81
N ALA A 143 2.39 5.06 -15.59
CA ALA A 143 2.29 6.40 -14.99
C ALA A 143 1.24 7.26 -15.69
N ASP A 144 1.21 7.30 -17.03
CA ASP A 144 0.22 8.08 -17.80
C ASP A 144 -1.22 7.66 -17.52
N LYS A 145 -1.47 6.35 -17.38
CA LYS A 145 -2.82 5.86 -17.08
C LYS A 145 -3.22 6.21 -15.65
N ILE A 146 -2.30 6.11 -14.69
CA ILE A 146 -2.54 6.50 -13.31
C ILE A 146 -2.80 8.01 -13.24
N ASN A 147 -1.97 8.84 -13.89
CA ASN A 147 -2.15 10.28 -13.95
C ASN A 147 -3.51 10.67 -14.55
N LYS A 148 -3.96 9.97 -15.60
CA LYS A 148 -5.30 10.17 -16.17
C LYS A 148 -6.42 9.79 -15.20
N ILE A 149 -6.28 8.66 -14.49
CA ILE A 149 -7.27 8.23 -13.48
C ILE A 149 -7.35 9.25 -12.35
N MET A 150 -6.21 9.67 -11.79
CA MET A 150 -6.13 10.66 -10.71
C MET A 150 -6.64 12.04 -11.18
N GLY A 151 -6.30 12.44 -12.40
CA GLY A 151 -6.77 13.70 -13.00
C GLY A 151 -8.29 13.75 -13.16
N ASN A 152 -8.95 12.63 -13.48
CA ASN A 152 -10.41 12.54 -13.53
C ASN A 152 -11.06 12.71 -12.14
N LEU A 153 -10.31 12.52 -11.05
CA LEU A 153 -10.72 12.79 -9.68
C LEU A 153 -10.38 14.21 -9.22
N GLY A 154 -9.81 15.03 -10.12
CA GLY A 154 -9.36 16.38 -9.80
C GLY A 154 -8.02 16.44 -9.08
N VAL A 155 -7.18 15.40 -9.19
CA VAL A 155 -5.84 15.35 -8.57
C VAL A 155 -4.76 15.40 -9.63
N LYS A 156 -3.87 16.39 -9.52
CA LYS A 156 -2.65 16.53 -10.32
C LYS A 156 -1.42 16.04 -9.54
N PRO A 157 -0.30 15.72 -10.21
CA PRO A 157 0.92 15.24 -9.54
C PRO A 157 1.47 16.16 -8.43
N GLU A 158 1.27 17.47 -8.57
CA GLU A 158 1.70 18.49 -7.61
C GLU A 158 0.71 18.73 -6.46
N ASP A 159 -0.50 18.17 -6.53
CA ASP A 159 -1.52 18.39 -5.53
C ASP A 159 -1.28 17.55 -4.26
N GLU A 160 -1.57 18.14 -3.10
CA GLU A 160 -1.73 17.37 -1.88
C GLU A 160 -3.13 16.76 -1.83
N PHE A 161 -3.19 15.44 -1.61
CA PHE A 161 -4.43 14.70 -1.44
C PHE A 161 -4.28 13.68 -0.30
N VAL A 162 -5.40 13.16 0.20
CA VAL A 162 -5.42 12.13 1.24
C VAL A 162 -5.95 10.83 0.65
N VAL A 163 -5.32 9.71 0.99
CA VAL A 163 -5.80 8.36 0.70
C VAL A 163 -6.16 7.66 2.02
N TYR A 164 -7.27 6.92 2.04
CA TYR A 164 -7.66 6.06 3.15
C TYR A 164 -8.37 4.79 2.70
#